data_AF-A0A7V4ZD65-F1
#
_entry.id   AF-A0A7V4ZD65-F1
#
_cell.length_a   1.000
_cell.length_b   1.000
_cell.length_c   1.000
_cell.angle_alpha   90.00
_cell.angle_beta   90.00
_cell.angle_gamma   90.00
#
_symmetry.space_group_name_H-M   'P 1'
#
loop_
_entity.id
_entity.type
_entity.pdbx_description
1 polymer ?
#
loop_
_entity_poly.entity_id
_entity_poly.type
_entity_poly.pdbx_seq_one_letter_code
_entity_poly.pdbx_strand_id
1 'polypeptide(L)'
;MAIRGIFFDAAGVLYHRPQSTNRYVMDLLKRQGIAPKLDDARRARLKALRAAANSGRMTPDQYWDAVLIAYGVGDPSVRGALVAEIDAHSDSVAAMPGAREALAALKQRGFTLGIITDSVHPVERKRRWLDMLGLSEFVDVLICSTAVGTYKPDPAIYASALQMAHLSPEESVFVGHAADELEGARRVGMTTVAVNPDPGATADHYAPTLLDMLNLPLFKDTLYSREASMVRDIEVIFIDVGATLRVLVEDEAYQAEARRQIAALVGTQESPESFCAELDRRYKVYRKWAFETLNEASERELWTRWLLPDYPAEKIAPLAGELTFLYRKTMGRRFAQPDAKDVVLELTRRGYRLGIISNTITEREIPEWLEEDGLKPYFPTVVLSSIFGRRKPGPEIYLEGARQAGVAPEKAAYVGDNPSRDVQGAREAGFGMVILLLDPAEADEPISDENKPDYVIRRLSDLLDIFPPRQPVQTNP
;
A
#
# COMPACT_ATOMS: atom_id res chain seq x y z
N MET A 1 -14.60 -15.90 3.13
CA MET A 1 -13.73 -14.88 3.77
C MET A 1 -12.43 -14.81 2.98
N ALA A 2 -11.73 -13.68 3.03
CA ALA A 2 -10.55 -13.44 2.23
C ALA A 2 -9.30 -13.92 3.01
N ILE A 3 -8.39 -14.67 2.38
CA ILE A 3 -7.17 -15.18 3.04
C ILE A 3 -6.22 -14.02 3.30
N ARG A 4 -5.67 -13.90 4.51
CA ARG A 4 -4.73 -12.82 4.90
C ARG A 4 -3.37 -13.34 5.33
N GLY A 5 -3.31 -14.56 5.86
CA GLY A 5 -2.07 -15.19 6.32
C GLY A 5 -1.75 -16.48 5.60
N ILE A 6 -0.46 -16.69 5.34
CA ILE A 6 0.06 -17.94 4.78
C ILE A 6 1.18 -18.44 5.68
N PHE A 7 1.00 -19.62 6.25
CA PHE A 7 1.96 -20.27 7.14
C PHE A 7 2.56 -21.47 6.44
N PHE A 8 3.88 -21.57 6.42
CA PHE A 8 4.59 -22.65 5.76
C PHE A 8 5.18 -23.62 6.77
N ASP A 9 5.19 -24.92 6.45
CA ASP A 9 6.27 -25.76 6.94
C ASP A 9 7.62 -25.25 6.41
N ALA A 10 8.71 -25.55 7.12
CA ALA A 10 10.04 -25.11 6.71
C ALA A 10 10.76 -26.14 5.83
N ALA A 11 10.93 -27.38 6.31
CA ALA A 11 11.85 -28.34 5.73
C ALA A 11 11.11 -29.31 4.80
N GLY A 12 11.37 -29.24 3.50
CA GLY A 12 10.60 -29.94 2.46
C GLY A 12 9.70 -28.99 1.67
N VAL A 13 9.38 -27.82 2.23
CA VAL A 13 8.62 -26.75 1.57
C VAL A 13 9.52 -25.58 1.19
N LEU A 14 10.17 -24.90 2.14
CA LEU A 14 10.97 -23.69 1.89
C LEU A 14 12.47 -23.98 1.71
N TYR A 15 13.00 -24.96 2.42
CA TYR A 15 14.37 -25.43 2.25
C TYR A 15 14.46 -26.93 2.39
N HIS A 16 15.56 -27.51 1.93
CA HIS A 16 15.89 -28.90 2.15
C HIS A 16 17.34 -29.04 2.64
N ARG A 17 17.71 -30.27 2.99
CA ARG A 17 19.11 -30.65 3.21
C ARG A 17 19.56 -31.52 2.05
N PRO A 18 20.70 -31.22 1.40
CA PRO A 18 21.26 -32.09 0.35
C PRO A 18 21.43 -33.54 0.82
N GLN A 19 21.79 -33.71 2.09
CA GLN A 19 21.78 -35.00 2.80
C GLN A 19 21.07 -34.84 4.13
N SER A 20 19.98 -35.58 4.34
CA SER A 20 19.27 -35.56 5.64
C SER A 20 20.20 -35.94 6.79
N THR A 21 20.02 -35.32 7.96
CA THR A 21 20.87 -35.58 9.13
C THR A 21 20.83 -37.05 9.55
N ASN A 22 19.67 -37.72 9.43
CA ASN A 22 19.56 -39.16 9.71
C ASN A 22 20.43 -40.00 8.77
N ARG A 23 20.45 -39.70 7.46
CA ARG A 23 21.31 -40.42 6.51
C ARG A 23 22.78 -40.12 6.81
N TYR A 24 23.13 -38.87 7.09
CA TYR A 24 24.48 -38.49 7.49
C TYR A 24 24.97 -39.26 8.71
N VAL A 25 24.15 -39.35 9.76
CA VAL A 25 24.45 -40.13 10.97
C VAL A 25 24.70 -41.60 10.64
N MET A 26 23.87 -42.22 9.79
CA MET A 26 24.09 -43.62 9.38
C MET A 26 25.40 -43.81 8.63
N ASP A 27 25.73 -42.91 7.71
CA ASP A 27 27.00 -42.96 6.97
C ASP A 27 28.20 -42.73 7.89
N LEU A 28 28.07 -41.82 8.85
CA LEU A 28 29.08 -41.54 9.86
C LEU A 28 29.33 -42.75 10.76
N LEU A 29 28.27 -43.40 11.26
CA LEU A 29 28.37 -44.63 12.03
C LEU A 29 29.03 -45.76 11.22
N LYS A 30 28.66 -45.90 9.95
CA LYS A 30 29.26 -46.89 9.04
C LYS A 30 30.78 -46.67 8.88
N ARG A 31 31.24 -45.42 8.76
CA ARG A 31 32.68 -45.07 8.71
C ARG A 31 33.42 -45.45 10.00
N GLN A 32 32.74 -45.36 11.14
CA GLN A 32 33.26 -45.80 12.44
C GLN A 32 33.18 -47.33 12.64
N GLY A 33 32.76 -48.09 11.64
CA GLY A 33 32.58 -49.54 11.73
C GLY A 33 31.34 -49.96 12.53
N ILE A 34 30.42 -49.04 12.81
CA ILE A 34 29.22 -49.27 13.61
C ILE A 34 28.03 -49.49 12.67
N ALA A 35 27.45 -50.68 12.70
CA ALA A 35 26.26 -51.04 11.93
C ALA A 35 25.06 -51.23 12.88
N PRO A 36 24.25 -50.19 13.13
CA PRO A 36 23.12 -50.31 14.05
C PRO A 36 22.05 -51.26 13.51
N LYS A 37 21.72 -52.31 14.28
CA LYS A 37 20.52 -53.11 14.03
C LYS A 37 19.29 -52.38 14.56
N LEU A 38 18.32 -52.09 13.69
CA LEU A 38 17.05 -51.46 14.06
C LEU A 38 15.96 -52.53 14.25
N ASP A 39 15.72 -52.90 15.51
CA ASP A 39 14.54 -53.66 15.92
C ASP A 39 13.37 -52.70 16.28
N ASP A 40 12.20 -53.26 16.55
CA ASP A 40 11.00 -52.47 16.87
C ASP A 40 11.15 -51.66 18.16
N ALA A 41 11.86 -52.19 19.17
CA ALA A 41 12.11 -51.50 20.43
C ALA A 41 12.99 -50.26 20.23
N ARG A 42 14.05 -50.37 19.42
CA ARG A 42 14.92 -49.24 19.05
C ARG A 42 14.18 -48.22 18.20
N ARG A 43 13.37 -48.66 17.24
CA ARG A 43 12.51 -47.74 16.46
C ARG A 43 11.58 -46.93 17.36
N ALA A 44 10.90 -47.60 18.31
CA ALA A 44 10.04 -46.94 19.29
C ALA A 44 10.81 -45.94 20.17
N ARG A 45 12.00 -46.33 20.63
CA ARG A 45 12.89 -45.45 21.42
C ARG A 45 13.32 -44.20 20.64
N LEU A 46 13.77 -44.35 19.39
CA LEU A 46 14.16 -43.22 18.55
C LEU A 46 12.99 -42.27 18.29
N LYS A 47 11.78 -42.81 18.07
CA LYS A 47 10.56 -42.01 17.95
C LYS A 47 10.27 -41.21 19.22
N ALA A 48 10.39 -41.83 20.40
CA ALA A 48 10.20 -41.17 21.69
C ALA A 48 11.24 -40.06 21.94
N LEU A 49 12.51 -40.30 21.62
CA LEU A 49 13.57 -39.30 21.71
C LEU A 49 13.29 -38.10 20.83
N ARG A 50 12.86 -38.33 19.57
CA ARG A 50 12.53 -37.25 18.65
C ARG A 50 11.34 -36.43 19.13
N ALA A 51 10.30 -37.07 19.66
CA ALA A 51 9.15 -36.39 20.25
C ALA A 51 9.56 -35.52 21.47
N ALA A 52 10.46 -36.00 22.32
CA ALA A 52 10.97 -35.23 23.45
C ALA A 52 11.81 -34.03 23.00
N ALA A 53 12.65 -34.19 21.98
CA ALA A 53 13.44 -33.11 21.41
C ALA A 53 12.56 -32.06 20.72
N ASN A 54 11.60 -32.49 19.89
CA ASN A 54 10.67 -31.59 19.21
C ASN A 54 9.82 -30.77 20.19
N SER A 55 9.48 -31.32 21.35
CA SER A 55 8.75 -30.60 22.41
C SER A 55 9.66 -29.75 23.32
N GLY A 56 10.93 -29.54 22.97
CA GLY A 56 11.88 -28.76 23.76
C GLY A 56 12.32 -29.39 25.09
N ARG A 57 11.99 -30.66 25.36
CA ARG A 57 12.39 -31.37 26.60
C ARG A 57 13.83 -31.88 26.58
N MET A 58 14.49 -31.81 25.42
CA MET A 58 15.90 -32.19 25.24
C MET A 58 16.59 -31.13 24.40
N THR A 59 17.83 -30.80 24.73
CA THR A 59 18.70 -30.01 23.85
C THR A 59 19.13 -30.84 22.63
N PRO A 60 19.59 -30.21 21.52
CA PRO A 60 20.15 -30.93 20.38
C PRO A 60 21.22 -31.95 20.77
N ASP A 61 22.14 -31.55 21.65
CA ASP A 61 23.27 -32.38 22.09
C ASP A 61 22.77 -33.60 22.88
N GLN A 62 21.83 -33.39 23.80
CA GLN A 62 21.22 -34.48 24.57
C GLN A 62 20.46 -35.45 23.66
N TYR A 63 19.75 -34.91 22.66
CA TYR A 63 19.03 -35.72 21.70
C TYR A 63 19.98 -36.59 20.87
N TRP A 64 21.02 -36.00 20.28
CA TRP A 64 21.97 -36.75 19.46
C TRP A 64 22.82 -37.72 20.27
N ASP A 65 23.22 -37.36 21.49
CA ASP A 65 23.90 -38.29 22.41
C ASP A 65 23.01 -39.52 22.69
N ALA A 66 21.73 -39.31 23.02
CA ALA A 66 20.78 -40.39 23.26
C ALA A 66 20.48 -41.25 22.03
N VAL A 67 20.46 -40.64 20.83
CA VAL A 67 20.33 -41.35 19.55
C VAL A 67 21.56 -42.23 19.29
N LEU A 68 22.77 -41.71 19.51
CA LEU A 68 24.01 -42.47 19.36
C LEU A 68 24.11 -43.63 20.37
N ILE A 69 23.66 -43.43 21.61
CA ILE A 69 23.51 -44.51 22.59
C ILE A 69 22.55 -45.59 22.05
N ALA A 70 21.41 -45.19 21.48
CA ALA A 70 20.45 -46.13 20.91
C ALA A 70 21.02 -46.91 19.71
N TYR A 71 21.98 -46.33 18.98
CA TYR A 71 22.73 -46.99 17.91
C TYR A 71 23.92 -47.82 18.40
N GLY A 72 24.21 -47.84 19.70
CA GLY A 72 25.24 -48.68 20.32
C GLY A 72 26.60 -48.00 20.49
N VAL A 73 26.68 -46.67 20.37
CA VAL A 73 27.92 -45.92 20.62
C VAL A 73 28.10 -45.72 22.13
N GLY A 74 28.80 -46.66 22.79
CA GLY A 74 28.95 -46.67 24.25
C GLY A 74 29.96 -45.68 24.82
N ASP A 75 31.00 -45.31 24.06
CA ASP A 75 32.08 -44.42 24.51
C ASP A 75 31.63 -42.93 24.51
N PRO A 76 31.61 -42.25 25.66
CA PRO A 76 31.23 -40.83 25.74
C PRO A 76 32.11 -39.87 24.94
N SER A 77 33.41 -40.14 24.81
CA SER A 77 34.33 -39.29 24.05
C SER A 77 34.03 -39.37 22.56
N VAL A 78 33.80 -40.59 22.06
CA VAL A 78 33.37 -40.81 20.68
C VAL A 78 32.03 -40.16 20.43
N ARG A 79 31.05 -40.33 21.33
CA ARG A 79 29.74 -39.66 21.17
C ARG A 79 29.86 -38.14 21.13
N GLY A 80 30.64 -37.53 22.01
CA GLY A 80 30.84 -36.08 22.01
C GLY A 80 31.38 -35.55 20.67
N ALA A 81 32.38 -36.24 20.10
CA ALA A 81 32.92 -35.89 18.79
C ALA A 81 31.87 -36.05 17.67
N LEU A 82 31.11 -37.15 17.68
CA LEU A 82 30.05 -37.39 16.69
C LEU A 82 28.91 -36.38 16.81
N VAL A 83 28.49 -36.02 18.03
CA VAL A 83 27.47 -34.98 18.26
C VAL A 83 27.90 -33.66 17.65
N ALA A 84 29.15 -33.22 17.89
CA ALA A 84 29.68 -31.98 17.31
C ALA A 84 29.68 -32.02 15.77
N GLU A 85 30.05 -33.14 15.17
CA GLU A 85 30.04 -33.32 13.72
C GLU A 85 28.62 -33.35 13.13
N ILE A 86 27.69 -34.02 13.80
CA ILE A 86 26.26 -34.03 13.41
C ILE A 86 25.66 -32.64 13.51
N ASP A 87 26.02 -31.90 14.56
CA ASP A 87 25.55 -30.54 14.77
C ASP A 87 26.07 -29.60 13.66
N ALA A 88 27.35 -29.68 13.31
CA ALA A 88 27.92 -28.93 12.20
C ALA A 88 27.25 -29.26 10.86
N HIS A 89 26.99 -30.55 10.58
CA HIS A 89 26.25 -30.97 9.38
C HIS A 89 24.82 -30.42 9.35
N SER A 90 24.22 -30.17 10.53
CA SER A 90 22.88 -29.59 10.64
C SER A 90 22.81 -28.13 10.16
N ASP A 91 23.92 -27.48 9.79
CA ASP A 91 23.89 -26.18 9.12
C ASP A 91 23.92 -26.28 7.58
N SER A 92 24.05 -27.50 7.02
CA SER A 92 23.96 -27.73 5.58
C SER A 92 22.51 -27.70 5.09
N VAL A 93 22.05 -26.51 4.72
CA VAL A 93 20.71 -26.23 4.17
C VAL A 93 20.81 -25.60 2.78
N ALA A 94 19.83 -25.87 1.93
CA ALA A 94 19.67 -25.26 0.61
C ALA A 94 18.20 -24.86 0.41
N ALA A 95 17.97 -23.68 -0.18
CA ALA A 95 16.61 -23.22 -0.48
C ALA A 95 15.93 -24.16 -1.48
N MET A 96 14.63 -24.36 -1.30
CA MET A 96 13.82 -25.05 -2.31
C MET A 96 13.74 -24.17 -3.57
N PRO A 97 13.73 -24.78 -4.78
CA PRO A 97 13.61 -24.01 -6.02
C PRO A 97 12.38 -23.10 -6.02
N GLY A 98 12.58 -21.81 -6.32
CA GLY A 98 11.51 -20.82 -6.38
C GLY A 98 11.00 -20.33 -5.01
N ALA A 99 11.59 -20.75 -3.89
CA ALA A 99 11.10 -20.38 -2.56
C ALA A 99 11.18 -18.88 -2.30
N ARG A 100 12.31 -18.25 -2.67
CA ARG A 100 12.50 -16.81 -2.48
C ARG A 100 11.53 -16.01 -3.32
N GLU A 101 11.39 -16.39 -4.59
CA GLU A 101 10.52 -15.77 -5.57
C GLU A 101 9.04 -15.89 -5.17
N ALA A 102 8.64 -17.07 -4.66
CA ALA A 102 7.28 -17.30 -4.17
C ALA A 102 6.98 -16.44 -2.93
N LEU A 103 7.86 -16.43 -1.92
CA LEU A 103 7.67 -15.61 -0.73
C LEU A 103 7.65 -14.12 -1.06
N ALA A 104 8.55 -13.64 -1.93
CA ALA A 104 8.57 -12.25 -2.39
C ALA A 104 7.26 -11.88 -3.11
N ALA A 105 6.77 -12.72 -4.01
CA ALA A 105 5.51 -12.48 -4.72
C ALA A 105 4.31 -12.46 -3.77
N LEU A 106 4.27 -13.34 -2.78
CA LEU A 106 3.20 -13.34 -1.77
C LEU A 106 3.27 -12.11 -0.85
N LYS A 107 4.47 -11.66 -0.46
CA LYS A 107 4.63 -10.39 0.26
C LYS A 107 4.17 -9.20 -0.57
N GLN A 108 4.49 -9.15 -1.86
CA GLN A 108 4.02 -8.09 -2.78
C GLN A 108 2.50 -8.09 -2.93
N ARG A 109 1.84 -9.26 -2.83
CA ARG A 109 0.37 -9.37 -2.81
C ARG A 109 -0.24 -8.97 -1.46
N GLY A 110 0.61 -8.72 -0.47
CA GLY A 110 0.27 -8.15 0.83
C GLY A 110 0.14 -9.16 1.96
N PHE A 111 0.27 -10.47 1.71
CA PHE A 111 0.08 -11.51 2.73
C PHE A 111 1.02 -11.37 3.93
N THR A 112 0.51 -11.68 5.12
CA THR A 112 1.35 -12.01 6.28
C THR A 112 1.90 -13.41 6.12
N LEU A 113 3.23 -13.58 6.14
CA LEU A 113 3.87 -14.87 5.95
C LEU A 113 4.47 -15.38 7.25
N GLY A 114 4.09 -16.60 7.62
CA GLY A 114 4.58 -17.28 8.81
C GLY A 114 5.25 -18.61 8.50
N ILE A 115 6.04 -19.11 9.44
CA ILE A 115 6.61 -20.46 9.42
C ILE A 115 6.20 -21.18 10.70
N ILE A 116 5.71 -22.42 10.56
CA ILE A 116 5.41 -23.34 11.66
C ILE A 116 6.26 -24.59 11.46
N THR A 117 7.34 -24.72 12.24
CA THR A 117 8.33 -25.78 12.05
C THR A 117 8.55 -26.62 13.30
N ASP A 118 8.59 -27.94 13.08
CA ASP A 118 9.11 -28.87 14.07
C ASP A 118 10.63 -28.90 13.98
N SER A 119 11.30 -28.83 15.13
CA SER A 119 12.75 -28.75 15.20
C SER A 119 13.26 -29.40 16.47
N VAL A 120 14.48 -29.92 16.41
CA VAL A 120 15.26 -30.25 17.62
C VAL A 120 16.16 -29.10 18.05
N HIS A 121 16.36 -28.11 17.17
CA HIS A 121 17.19 -26.93 17.38
C HIS A 121 16.35 -25.72 17.80
N PRO A 122 16.93 -24.78 18.56
CA PRO A 122 16.23 -23.57 19.00
C PRO A 122 15.91 -22.64 17.82
N VAL A 123 14.96 -21.73 18.04
CA VAL A 123 14.39 -20.86 16.99
C VAL A 123 15.43 -19.93 16.36
N GLU A 124 16.44 -19.51 17.12
CA GLU A 124 17.53 -18.66 16.66
C GLU A 124 18.38 -19.35 15.59
N ARG A 125 18.59 -20.67 15.72
CA ARG A 125 19.31 -21.45 14.71
C ARG A 125 18.52 -21.54 13.42
N LYS A 126 17.19 -21.70 13.52
CA LYS A 126 16.28 -21.70 12.36
C LYS A 126 16.29 -20.35 11.65
N ARG A 127 16.24 -19.25 12.40
CA ARG A 127 16.36 -17.90 11.85
C ARG A 127 17.67 -17.73 11.07
N ARG A 128 18.80 -18.16 11.63
CA ARG A 128 20.10 -18.15 10.94
C ARG A 128 20.08 -18.93 9.62
N TRP A 129 19.43 -20.09 9.57
CA TRP A 129 19.26 -20.82 8.31
C TRP A 129 18.47 -20.03 7.27
N LEU A 130 17.36 -19.39 7.68
CA LEU A 130 16.57 -18.54 6.79
C LEU A 130 17.35 -17.31 6.32
N ASP A 131 18.20 -16.73 7.18
CA ASP A 131 19.07 -15.60 6.83
C ASP A 131 20.09 -16.00 5.76
N MET A 132 20.79 -17.13 5.94
CA MET A 132 21.77 -17.65 4.95
C MET A 132 21.13 -17.93 3.59
N LEU A 133 19.84 -18.28 3.57
CA LEU A 133 19.08 -18.56 2.35
C LEU A 133 18.38 -17.31 1.76
N GLY A 134 18.48 -16.16 2.42
CA GLY A 134 17.82 -14.92 1.98
C GLY A 134 16.28 -15.00 2.02
N LEU A 135 15.73 -15.77 2.97
CA LEU A 135 14.27 -15.96 3.14
C LEU A 135 13.71 -15.21 4.35
N SER A 136 14.56 -14.90 5.33
CA SER A 136 14.18 -14.28 6.61
C SER A 136 13.49 -12.92 6.44
N GLU A 137 13.88 -12.15 5.42
CA GLU A 137 13.30 -10.84 5.10
C GLU A 137 11.78 -10.89 4.79
N PHE A 138 11.26 -12.06 4.41
CA PHE A 138 9.84 -12.22 4.06
C PHE A 138 9.00 -12.79 5.22
N VAL A 139 9.60 -13.23 6.31
CA VAL A 139 8.91 -13.97 7.38
C VAL A 139 8.53 -13.04 8.50
N ASP A 140 7.22 -12.79 8.67
CA ASP A 140 6.67 -11.96 9.74
C ASP A 140 6.59 -12.73 11.07
N VAL A 141 6.32 -14.04 11.00
CA VAL A 141 6.01 -14.89 12.15
C VAL A 141 6.79 -16.20 12.06
N LEU A 142 7.65 -16.50 13.04
CA LEU A 142 8.40 -17.76 13.10
C LEU A 142 8.07 -18.52 14.38
N ILE A 143 7.34 -19.63 14.25
CA ILE A 143 7.03 -20.57 15.34
C ILE A 143 7.87 -21.83 15.20
N CYS A 144 8.52 -22.20 16.30
CA CYS A 144 9.33 -23.41 16.42
C CYS A 144 8.77 -24.28 17.54
N SER A 145 8.64 -25.59 17.29
CA SER A 145 8.08 -26.54 18.26
C SER A 145 8.80 -26.53 19.61
N THR A 146 10.12 -26.36 19.61
CA THR A 146 10.94 -26.28 20.83
C THR A 146 10.62 -25.07 21.69
N ALA A 147 10.19 -23.96 21.08
CA ALA A 147 9.86 -22.72 21.79
C ALA A 147 8.45 -22.76 22.38
N VAL A 148 7.52 -23.43 21.71
CA VAL A 148 6.12 -23.57 22.15
C VAL A 148 5.95 -24.74 23.13
N GLY A 149 6.83 -25.75 23.07
CA GLY A 149 6.77 -26.95 23.91
C GLY A 149 5.82 -28.04 23.38
N THR A 150 5.26 -27.86 22.19
CA THR A 150 4.49 -28.87 21.44
C THR A 150 4.90 -28.86 19.97
N TYR A 151 4.45 -29.84 19.19
CA TYR A 151 4.86 -30.06 17.81
C TYR A 151 3.68 -30.51 16.94
N LYS A 152 3.79 -30.35 15.62
CA LYS A 152 2.72 -30.74 14.69
C LYS A 152 2.45 -32.25 14.82
N PRO A 153 1.18 -32.70 14.83
CA PRO A 153 -0.04 -31.98 14.46
C PRO A 153 -0.86 -31.42 15.63
N ASP A 154 -0.27 -31.23 16.81
CA ASP A 154 -0.99 -30.67 17.97
C ASP A 154 -1.59 -29.28 17.63
N PRO A 155 -2.89 -29.04 17.88
CA PRO A 155 -3.54 -27.77 17.54
C PRO A 155 -2.88 -26.55 18.19
N ALA A 156 -2.23 -26.71 19.36
CA ALA A 156 -1.64 -25.59 20.10
C ALA A 156 -0.50 -24.89 19.34
N ILE A 157 0.23 -25.60 18.46
CA ILE A 157 1.31 -24.97 17.68
C ILE A 157 0.75 -24.05 16.58
N TYR A 158 -0.33 -24.47 15.92
CA TYR A 158 -1.02 -23.63 14.92
C TYR A 158 -1.69 -22.43 15.57
N ALA A 159 -2.39 -22.65 16.70
CA ALA A 159 -3.02 -21.58 17.47
C ALA A 159 -2.00 -20.52 17.91
N SER A 160 -0.81 -20.94 18.34
CA SER A 160 0.28 -20.03 18.70
C SER A 160 0.76 -19.18 17.52
N ALA A 161 0.83 -19.76 16.31
CA ALA A 161 1.20 -19.03 15.10
C ALA A 161 0.14 -18.00 14.69
N LEU A 162 -1.13 -18.39 14.74
CA LEU A 162 -2.28 -17.53 14.45
C LEU A 162 -2.37 -16.36 15.44
N GLN A 163 -2.17 -16.64 16.74
CA GLN A 163 -2.16 -15.63 17.78
C GLN A 163 -1.03 -14.61 17.57
N MET A 164 0.19 -15.08 17.28
CA MET A 164 1.34 -14.20 17.03
C MET A 164 1.17 -13.36 15.75
N ALA A 165 0.42 -13.88 14.77
CA ALA A 165 0.08 -13.15 13.54
C ALA A 165 -1.14 -12.24 13.66
N HIS A 166 -1.90 -12.30 14.78
CA HIS A 166 -3.20 -11.64 14.94
C HIS A 166 -4.22 -12.03 13.86
N LEU A 167 -4.30 -13.31 13.51
CA LEU A 167 -5.18 -13.84 12.48
C LEU A 167 -6.13 -14.91 13.01
N SER A 168 -7.29 -15.06 12.36
CA SER A 168 -8.21 -16.17 12.56
C SER A 168 -7.84 -17.38 11.69
N PRO A 169 -8.23 -18.62 12.09
CA PRO A 169 -8.01 -19.80 11.26
C PRO A 169 -8.64 -19.68 9.85
N GLU A 170 -9.84 -19.10 9.74
CA GLU A 170 -10.60 -19.01 8.50
C GLU A 170 -9.99 -18.03 7.48
N GLU A 171 -9.16 -17.09 7.94
CA GLU A 171 -8.39 -16.16 7.11
C GLU A 171 -6.98 -16.69 6.82
N SER A 172 -6.65 -17.93 7.20
CA SER A 172 -5.29 -18.43 7.18
C SER A 172 -5.13 -19.73 6.38
N VAL A 173 -4.00 -19.84 5.71
CA VAL A 173 -3.60 -21.02 4.95
C VAL A 173 -2.37 -21.66 5.57
N PHE A 174 -2.35 -22.98 5.69
CA PHE A 174 -1.14 -23.74 5.98
C PHE A 174 -0.65 -24.46 4.72
N VAL A 175 0.64 -24.30 4.42
CA VAL A 175 1.33 -24.89 3.27
C VAL A 175 2.32 -25.94 3.78
N GLY A 176 2.06 -27.20 3.46
CA GLY A 176 2.82 -28.35 3.97
C GLY A 176 3.04 -29.43 2.92
N HIS A 177 3.80 -30.44 3.29
CA HIS A 177 4.02 -31.63 2.45
C HIS A 177 3.59 -32.93 3.16
N ALA A 178 3.59 -32.97 4.49
CA ALA A 178 3.30 -34.19 5.25
C ALA A 178 1.80 -34.31 5.63
N ALA A 179 1.31 -35.56 5.68
CA ALA A 179 -0.11 -35.83 5.90
C ALA A 179 -0.61 -35.40 7.30
N ASP A 180 0.21 -35.60 8.33
CA ASP A 180 -0.14 -35.26 9.71
C ASP A 180 -0.22 -33.75 9.93
N GLU A 181 0.74 -32.97 9.43
CA GLU A 181 0.70 -31.51 9.55
C GLU A 181 -0.48 -30.87 8.81
N LEU A 182 -0.80 -31.32 7.60
CA LEU A 182 -1.94 -30.81 6.84
C LEU A 182 -3.26 -31.14 7.57
N GLU A 183 -3.39 -32.36 8.09
CA GLU A 183 -4.55 -32.74 8.90
C GLU A 183 -4.65 -31.94 10.21
N GLY A 184 -3.52 -31.66 10.86
CA GLY A 184 -3.46 -30.81 12.06
C GLY A 184 -3.95 -29.39 11.80
N ALA A 185 -3.47 -28.75 10.73
CA ALA A 185 -3.90 -27.42 10.33
C ALA A 185 -5.40 -27.37 9.98
N ARG A 186 -5.88 -28.37 9.24
CA ARG A 186 -7.30 -28.52 8.88
C ARG A 186 -8.20 -28.60 10.12
N ARG A 187 -7.81 -29.36 11.14
CA ARG A 187 -8.58 -29.48 12.40
C ARG A 187 -8.72 -28.18 13.17
N VAL A 188 -7.77 -27.26 13.00
CA VAL A 188 -7.80 -25.92 13.61
C VAL A 188 -8.64 -24.94 12.79
N GLY A 189 -9.05 -25.32 11.56
CA GLY A 189 -9.89 -24.49 10.68
C GLY A 189 -9.11 -23.72 9.61
N MET A 190 -7.81 -23.98 9.47
CA MET A 190 -7.01 -23.38 8.40
C MET A 190 -7.30 -24.07 7.05
N THR A 191 -7.27 -23.29 5.97
CA THR A 191 -7.24 -23.86 4.61
C THR A 191 -5.88 -24.51 4.36
N THR A 192 -5.83 -25.65 3.68
CA THR A 192 -4.59 -26.41 3.48
C THR A 192 -4.15 -26.45 2.03
N VAL A 193 -2.86 -26.21 1.79
CA VAL A 193 -2.23 -26.32 0.47
C VAL A 193 -1.07 -27.31 0.56
N ALA A 194 -1.12 -28.36 -0.25
CA ALA A 194 -0.02 -29.30 -0.37
C ALA A 194 0.96 -28.90 -1.48
N VAL A 195 2.25 -28.83 -1.14
CA VAL A 195 3.36 -28.67 -2.09
C VAL A 195 4.35 -29.82 -1.90
N ASN A 196 4.75 -30.47 -3.00
CA ASN A 196 5.56 -31.70 -2.96
C ASN A 196 5.06 -32.76 -1.95
N PRO A 197 3.76 -33.10 -1.94
CA PRO A 197 3.18 -33.91 -0.85
C PRO A 197 3.77 -35.32 -0.76
N ASP A 198 3.91 -35.79 0.47
CA ASP A 198 4.19 -37.20 0.77
C ASP A 198 3.03 -38.09 0.26
N PRO A 199 3.29 -39.35 -0.11
CA PRO A 199 2.25 -40.28 -0.51
C PRO A 199 1.15 -40.40 0.56
N GLY A 200 -0.10 -40.12 0.15
CA GLY A 200 -1.26 -40.19 1.03
C GLY A 200 -1.62 -38.90 1.76
N ALA A 201 -0.88 -37.80 1.56
CA ALA A 201 -1.23 -36.50 2.12
C ALA A 201 -2.47 -35.89 1.43
N THR A 202 -3.43 -35.41 2.23
CA THR A 202 -4.68 -34.80 1.78
C THR A 202 -4.74 -33.31 2.12
N ALA A 203 -5.05 -32.47 1.13
CA ALA A 203 -5.16 -31.01 1.28
C ALA A 203 -6.37 -30.45 0.49
N ASP A 204 -6.79 -29.22 0.80
CA ASP A 204 -7.87 -28.54 0.07
C ASP A 204 -7.44 -28.16 -1.34
N HIS A 205 -6.16 -27.79 -1.47
CA HIS A 205 -5.54 -27.43 -2.73
C HIS A 205 -4.16 -28.08 -2.87
N TYR A 206 -3.73 -28.24 -4.12
CA TYR A 206 -2.47 -28.86 -4.47
C TYR A 206 -1.73 -27.99 -5.47
N ALA A 207 -0.42 -27.88 -5.28
CA ALA A 207 0.48 -27.27 -6.25
C ALA A 207 1.75 -28.12 -6.42
N PRO A 208 2.21 -28.37 -7.66
CA PRO A 208 3.43 -29.14 -7.89
C PRO A 208 4.68 -28.47 -7.30
N THR A 209 4.74 -27.13 -7.31
CA THR A 209 5.85 -26.35 -6.75
C THR A 209 5.35 -25.13 -5.97
N LEU A 210 6.24 -24.50 -5.22
CA LEU A 210 5.95 -23.22 -4.55
C LEU A 210 5.57 -22.11 -5.53
N LEU A 211 6.16 -22.09 -6.74
CA LEU A 211 5.80 -21.10 -7.75
C LEU A 211 4.41 -21.37 -8.34
N ASP A 212 4.08 -22.64 -8.57
CA ASP A 212 2.76 -23.01 -9.10
C ASP A 212 1.63 -22.63 -8.13
N MET A 213 1.90 -22.67 -6.82
CA MET A 213 0.91 -22.30 -5.82
C MET A 213 0.44 -20.86 -6.02
N LEU A 214 1.28 -19.95 -6.53
CA LEU A 214 0.90 -18.55 -6.80
C LEU A 214 -0.29 -18.42 -7.77
N ASN A 215 -0.59 -19.48 -8.53
CA ASN A 215 -1.71 -19.53 -9.46
C ASN A 215 -3.01 -20.09 -8.86
N LEU A 216 -3.01 -20.48 -7.58
CA LEU A 216 -4.22 -20.91 -6.88
C LEU A 216 -5.13 -19.69 -6.64
N PRO A 217 -6.46 -19.82 -6.83
CA PRO A 217 -7.39 -18.69 -6.70
C PRO A 217 -7.28 -17.94 -5.36
N LEU A 218 -7.06 -18.67 -4.27
CA LEU A 218 -6.92 -18.11 -2.92
C LEU A 218 -5.67 -17.22 -2.73
N PHE A 219 -4.70 -17.28 -3.65
CA PHE A 219 -3.49 -16.46 -3.61
C PHE A 219 -3.43 -15.41 -4.73
N LYS A 220 -4.44 -15.37 -5.61
CA LYS A 220 -4.50 -14.39 -6.70
C LYS A 220 -4.91 -13.00 -6.23
N ASP A 221 -5.69 -12.91 -5.15
CA ASP A 221 -6.27 -11.65 -4.69
C ASP A 221 -6.47 -11.62 -3.17
N THR A 222 -5.49 -11.16 -2.39
CA THR A 222 -5.70 -10.66 -1.02
C THR A 222 -4.40 -10.07 -0.44
N LEU A 223 -4.22 -8.75 -0.39
CA LEU A 223 -4.75 -7.87 0.67
C LEU A 223 -5.20 -6.49 0.17
N TYR A 224 -5.22 -6.33 -1.15
CA TYR A 224 -5.70 -5.15 -1.85
C TYR A 224 -7.25 -5.09 -1.94
N SER A 225 -8.05 -6.00 -1.40
CA SER A 225 -9.49 -6.07 -1.77
C SER A 225 -10.43 -5.06 -1.10
N ARG A 226 -9.97 -4.17 -0.22
CA ARG A 226 -10.77 -2.99 0.22
C ARG A 226 -10.21 -1.70 -0.35
N GLU A 227 -8.90 -1.48 -0.23
CA GLU A 227 -8.23 -0.32 -0.83
C GLU A 227 -8.14 -0.43 -2.36
N ALA A 228 -7.74 -1.56 -2.96
CA ALA A 228 -7.90 -1.75 -4.41
C ALA A 228 -9.33 -2.04 -4.87
N SER A 229 -10.27 -2.47 -4.02
CA SER A 229 -11.70 -2.41 -4.44
C SER A 229 -12.12 -0.96 -4.59
N MET A 230 -11.85 -0.13 -3.58
CA MET A 230 -12.08 1.32 -3.61
C MET A 230 -11.38 1.96 -4.82
N VAL A 231 -10.08 1.74 -5.03
CA VAL A 231 -9.33 2.25 -6.19
C VAL A 231 -9.86 1.71 -7.53
N ARG A 232 -10.22 0.42 -7.62
CA ARG A 232 -10.76 -0.17 -8.87
C ARG A 232 -12.15 0.37 -9.19
N ASP A 233 -12.91 0.75 -8.17
CA ASP A 233 -14.24 1.36 -8.31
C ASP A 233 -14.16 2.86 -8.64
N ILE A 234 -13.04 3.53 -8.36
CA ILE A 234 -12.82 4.93 -8.79
C ILE A 234 -12.77 5.01 -10.31
N GLU A 235 -13.73 5.69 -10.93
CA GLU A 235 -13.85 5.95 -12.37
C GLU A 235 -13.25 7.30 -12.79
N VAL A 236 -13.36 8.31 -11.92
CA VAL A 236 -12.94 9.68 -12.21
C VAL A 236 -12.05 10.20 -11.08
N ILE A 237 -10.95 10.85 -11.44
CA ILE A 237 -10.05 11.53 -10.50
C ILE A 237 -10.20 13.04 -10.73
N PHE A 238 -10.78 13.73 -9.74
CA PHE A 238 -10.83 15.17 -9.72
C PHE A 238 -9.60 15.74 -9.01
N ILE A 239 -8.99 16.79 -9.58
CA ILE A 239 -7.74 17.35 -9.09
C ILE A 239 -7.91 18.87 -8.89
N ASP A 240 -7.47 19.42 -7.76
CA ASP A 240 -7.35 20.86 -7.61
C ASP A 240 -6.22 21.42 -8.50
N VAL A 241 -6.21 22.73 -8.71
CA VAL A 241 -5.20 23.40 -9.54
C VAL A 241 -4.13 24.06 -8.69
N GLY A 242 -4.51 24.97 -7.79
CA GLY A 242 -3.53 25.74 -7.01
C GLY A 242 -2.78 24.82 -6.04
N ALA A 243 -1.45 24.95 -5.97
CA ALA A 243 -0.54 24.11 -5.16
C ALA A 243 -0.61 22.58 -5.45
N THR A 244 -1.52 22.14 -6.33
CA THR A 244 -1.65 20.75 -6.77
C THR A 244 -1.12 20.59 -8.20
N LEU A 245 -1.84 21.03 -9.23
CA LEU A 245 -1.35 20.96 -10.62
C LEU A 245 -0.42 22.13 -11.00
N ARG A 246 -0.55 23.28 -10.33
CA ARG A 246 0.24 24.48 -10.61
C ARG A 246 0.77 25.13 -9.35
N VAL A 247 2.03 25.54 -9.42
CA VAL A 247 2.72 26.33 -8.39
C VAL A 247 2.71 27.80 -8.76
N LEU A 248 2.68 28.66 -7.73
CA LEU A 248 2.77 30.10 -7.86
C LEU A 248 4.21 30.53 -7.54
N VAL A 249 4.79 31.36 -8.40
CA VAL A 249 6.15 31.90 -8.25
C VAL A 249 6.07 33.42 -8.30
N GLU A 250 6.79 34.09 -7.40
CA GLU A 250 6.92 35.55 -7.41
C GLU A 250 7.74 36.01 -8.62
N ASP A 251 7.25 37.03 -9.31
CA ASP A 251 7.88 37.62 -10.49
C ASP A 251 7.47 39.10 -10.54
N GLU A 252 8.25 39.95 -9.88
CA GLU A 252 7.89 41.35 -9.64
C GLU A 252 7.71 42.13 -10.94
N ALA A 253 8.48 41.83 -11.99
CA ALA A 253 8.32 42.49 -13.29
C ALA A 253 6.97 42.14 -13.93
N TYR A 254 6.60 40.86 -13.89
CA TYR A 254 5.31 40.37 -14.35
C TYR A 254 4.13 40.94 -13.54
N GLN A 255 4.28 40.99 -12.21
CA GLN A 255 3.27 41.53 -11.30
C GLN A 255 3.10 43.05 -11.48
N ALA A 256 4.20 43.80 -11.59
CA ALA A 256 4.17 45.24 -11.80
C ALA A 256 3.54 45.63 -13.15
N GLU A 257 3.78 44.85 -14.21
CA GLU A 257 3.10 45.07 -15.49
C GLU A 257 1.59 44.86 -15.39
N ALA A 258 1.16 43.79 -14.71
CA ALA A 258 -0.27 43.57 -14.47
C ALA A 258 -0.92 44.71 -13.68
N ARG A 259 -0.25 45.22 -12.64
CA ARG A 259 -0.71 46.40 -11.88
C ARG A 259 -0.88 47.63 -12.78
N ARG A 260 0.09 47.91 -13.66
CA ARG A 260 0.00 49.01 -14.64
C ARG A 260 -1.20 48.86 -15.58
N GLN A 261 -1.41 47.65 -16.10
CA GLN A 261 -2.52 47.37 -17.01
C GLN A 261 -3.89 47.52 -16.34
N ILE A 262 -4.03 47.06 -15.09
CA ILE A 262 -5.26 47.26 -14.30
C ILE A 262 -5.56 48.76 -14.13
N ALA A 263 -4.56 49.54 -13.69
CA ALA A 263 -4.73 50.97 -13.47
C ALA A 263 -5.12 51.72 -14.76
N ALA A 264 -4.50 51.35 -15.89
CA ALA A 264 -4.81 51.90 -17.19
C ALA A 264 -6.22 51.52 -17.69
N LEU A 265 -6.64 50.27 -17.52
CA LEU A 265 -7.97 49.79 -17.93
C LEU A 265 -9.09 50.47 -17.13
N VAL A 266 -8.89 50.66 -15.83
CA VAL A 266 -9.87 51.35 -14.98
C VAL A 266 -9.83 52.87 -15.20
N GLY A 267 -8.68 53.41 -15.60
CA GLY A 267 -8.47 54.84 -15.83
C GLY A 267 -8.32 55.65 -14.53
N THR A 268 -7.74 55.04 -13.48
CA THR A 268 -7.46 55.75 -12.22
C THR A 268 -6.35 56.80 -12.39
N GLN A 269 -6.36 57.83 -11.54
CA GLN A 269 -5.29 58.83 -11.43
C GLN A 269 -4.25 58.45 -10.35
N GLU A 270 -4.51 57.42 -9.56
CA GLU A 270 -3.59 56.89 -8.56
C GLU A 270 -2.43 56.14 -9.22
N SER A 271 -1.32 55.98 -8.49
CA SER A 271 -0.26 55.08 -8.97
C SER A 271 -0.75 53.63 -9.02
N PRO A 272 -0.28 52.82 -9.99
CA PRO A 272 -0.67 51.41 -10.10
C PRO A 272 -0.50 50.60 -8.81
N GLU A 273 0.55 50.90 -8.05
CA GLU A 273 0.88 50.23 -6.79
C GLU A 273 -0.14 50.58 -5.69
N SER A 274 -0.42 51.87 -5.50
CA SER A 274 -1.38 52.33 -4.48
C SER A 274 -2.78 51.84 -4.80
N PHE A 275 -3.17 51.89 -6.07
CA PHE A 275 -4.47 51.42 -6.53
C PHE A 275 -4.65 49.92 -6.30
N CYS A 276 -3.67 49.10 -6.67
CA CYS A 276 -3.76 47.65 -6.45
C CYS A 276 -3.67 47.27 -4.97
N ALA A 277 -2.95 48.03 -4.14
CA ALA A 277 -2.94 47.82 -2.69
C ALA A 277 -4.35 48.01 -2.08
N GLU A 278 -5.13 48.96 -2.59
CA GLU A 278 -6.53 49.14 -2.20
C GLU A 278 -7.42 47.99 -2.70
N LEU A 279 -7.18 47.47 -3.91
CA LEU A 279 -7.86 46.26 -4.40
C LEU A 279 -7.57 45.06 -3.49
N ASP A 280 -6.33 44.87 -3.06
CA ASP A 280 -5.95 43.78 -2.13
C ASP A 280 -6.67 43.91 -0.78
N ARG A 281 -6.79 45.13 -0.26
CA ARG A 281 -7.56 45.40 0.96
C ARG A 281 -9.03 45.00 0.81
N ARG A 282 -9.66 45.36 -0.31
CA ARG A 282 -11.05 45.01 -0.61
C ARG A 282 -11.22 43.52 -0.89
N TYR A 283 -10.26 42.90 -1.58
CA TYR A 283 -10.25 41.47 -1.86
C TYR A 283 -10.20 40.63 -0.58
N LYS A 284 -9.48 41.08 0.47
CA LYS A 284 -9.51 40.44 1.79
C LYS A 284 -10.92 40.42 2.40
N VAL A 285 -11.68 41.51 2.26
CA VAL A 285 -13.07 41.60 2.72
C VAL A 285 -13.96 40.63 1.93
N TYR A 286 -13.84 40.62 0.60
CA TYR A 286 -14.52 39.67 -0.27
C TYR A 286 -14.20 38.22 0.12
N ARG A 287 -12.92 37.89 0.30
CA ARG A 287 -12.47 36.53 0.65
C ARG A 287 -13.05 36.07 1.97
N LYS A 288 -13.13 36.94 2.97
CA LYS A 288 -13.79 36.63 4.24
C LYS A 288 -15.25 36.23 4.02
N TRP A 289 -16.01 37.06 3.30
CA TRP A 289 -17.41 36.75 2.96
C TRP A 289 -17.55 35.43 2.18
N ALA A 290 -16.69 35.21 1.21
CA ALA A 290 -16.68 34.01 0.39
C ALA A 290 -16.43 32.74 1.21
N PHE A 291 -15.50 32.78 2.17
CA PHE A 291 -15.23 31.65 3.06
C PHE A 291 -16.36 31.42 4.08
N GLU A 292 -16.92 32.49 4.66
CA GLU A 292 -17.99 32.37 5.65
C GLU A 292 -19.30 31.87 5.03
N THR A 293 -19.58 32.24 3.78
CA THR A 293 -20.86 31.90 3.12
C THR A 293 -20.76 30.73 2.12
N LEU A 294 -19.54 30.24 1.86
CA LEU A 294 -19.22 29.23 0.86
C LEU A 294 -19.71 29.59 -0.56
N ASN A 295 -19.82 30.89 -0.86
CA ASN A 295 -20.21 31.41 -2.17
C ASN A 295 -19.03 32.06 -2.91
N GLU A 296 -19.09 32.04 -4.23
CA GLU A 296 -18.20 32.79 -5.10
C GLU A 296 -19.05 33.74 -5.96
N ALA A 297 -18.63 34.99 -6.02
CA ALA A 297 -19.20 35.96 -6.94
C ALA A 297 -18.70 35.69 -8.36
N SER A 298 -19.56 35.91 -9.35
CA SER A 298 -19.11 36.03 -10.75
C SER A 298 -18.05 37.11 -10.90
N GLU A 299 -17.22 37.05 -11.94
CA GLU A 299 -16.21 38.10 -12.19
C GLU A 299 -16.85 39.49 -12.21
N ARG A 300 -18.03 39.62 -12.84
CA ARG A 300 -18.80 40.87 -12.87
C ARG A 300 -19.12 41.38 -11.47
N GLU A 301 -19.71 40.54 -10.62
CA GLU A 301 -20.08 40.94 -9.26
C GLU A 301 -18.84 41.23 -8.41
N LEU A 302 -17.79 40.41 -8.49
CA LEU A 302 -16.52 40.63 -7.80
C LEU A 302 -16.02 42.06 -8.06
N TRP A 303 -15.97 42.47 -9.32
CA TRP A 303 -15.46 43.79 -9.67
C TRP A 303 -16.42 44.93 -9.33
N THR A 304 -17.70 44.84 -9.71
CA THR A 304 -18.62 45.98 -9.53
C THR A 304 -19.10 46.18 -8.10
N ARG A 305 -19.13 45.11 -7.30
CA ARG A 305 -19.63 45.17 -5.92
C ARG A 305 -18.50 45.25 -4.90
N TRP A 306 -17.43 44.48 -5.08
CA TRP A 306 -16.43 44.27 -4.04
C TRP A 306 -15.14 45.05 -4.27
N LEU A 307 -14.57 44.97 -5.47
CA LEU A 307 -13.26 45.57 -5.74
C LEU A 307 -13.35 47.04 -6.14
N LEU A 308 -14.34 47.40 -6.96
CA LEU A 308 -14.55 48.77 -7.46
C LEU A 308 -15.98 49.30 -7.26
N PRO A 309 -16.56 49.23 -6.05
CA PRO A 309 -17.91 49.76 -5.77
C PRO A 309 -18.06 51.26 -6.05
N ASP A 310 -16.97 52.03 -6.02
CA ASP A 310 -16.98 53.48 -6.22
C ASP A 310 -16.93 53.89 -7.69
N TYR A 311 -16.80 52.93 -8.61
CA TYR A 311 -16.74 53.16 -10.05
C TYR A 311 -18.08 52.80 -10.71
N PRO A 312 -18.49 53.51 -11.79
CA PRO A 312 -19.73 53.19 -12.49
C PRO A 312 -19.74 51.74 -13.00
N ALA A 313 -20.71 50.94 -12.56
CA ALA A 313 -20.76 49.52 -12.82
C ALA A 313 -20.85 49.20 -14.32
N GLU A 314 -21.49 50.05 -15.11
CA GLU A 314 -21.58 49.95 -16.58
C GLU A 314 -20.23 50.07 -17.28
N LYS A 315 -19.23 50.73 -16.67
CA LYS A 315 -17.86 50.82 -17.18
C LYS A 315 -17.01 49.64 -16.75
N ILE A 316 -17.19 49.17 -15.51
CA ILE A 316 -16.37 48.10 -14.94
C ILE A 316 -16.83 46.72 -15.37
N ALA A 317 -18.15 46.46 -15.44
CA ALA A 317 -18.70 45.15 -15.75
C ALA A 317 -18.17 44.55 -17.07
N PRO A 318 -18.04 45.30 -18.19
CA PRO A 318 -17.47 44.76 -19.43
C PRO A 318 -15.98 44.39 -19.33
N LEU A 319 -15.26 44.98 -18.37
CA LEU A 319 -13.82 44.75 -18.16
C LEU A 319 -13.55 43.63 -17.15
N ALA A 320 -14.58 43.14 -16.45
CA ALA A 320 -14.43 42.29 -15.28
C ALA A 320 -13.55 41.05 -15.52
N GLY A 321 -13.75 40.32 -16.62
CA GLY A 321 -12.92 39.15 -16.91
C GLY A 321 -11.45 39.49 -17.15
N GLU A 322 -11.17 40.63 -17.80
CA GLU A 322 -9.79 41.07 -18.05
C GLU A 322 -9.13 41.57 -16.77
N LEU A 323 -9.87 42.35 -15.98
CA LEU A 323 -9.41 42.81 -14.69
C LEU A 323 -9.14 41.62 -13.75
N THR A 324 -10.00 40.59 -13.72
CA THR A 324 -9.76 39.39 -12.91
C THR A 324 -8.50 38.66 -13.38
N PHE A 325 -8.32 38.48 -14.68
CA PHE A 325 -7.14 37.82 -15.24
C PHE A 325 -5.86 38.57 -14.85
N LEU A 326 -5.83 39.88 -15.01
CA LEU A 326 -4.69 40.71 -14.61
C LEU A 326 -4.49 40.71 -13.09
N TYR A 327 -5.55 40.78 -12.30
CA TYR A 327 -5.45 40.73 -10.84
C TYR A 327 -4.91 39.38 -10.35
N ARG A 328 -5.21 38.28 -11.05
CA ARG A 328 -4.57 36.99 -10.79
C ARG A 328 -3.08 36.97 -11.09
N LYS A 329 -2.60 37.82 -12.01
CA LYS A 329 -1.17 38.00 -12.32
C LYS A 329 -0.45 38.86 -11.29
N THR A 330 -1.13 39.81 -10.64
CA THR A 330 -0.51 40.58 -9.54
C THR A 330 -0.17 39.70 -8.34
N MET A 331 -0.85 38.57 -8.18
CA MET A 331 -0.55 37.57 -7.16
C MET A 331 0.71 36.73 -7.45
N GLY A 332 1.24 36.77 -8.68
CA GLY A 332 2.39 35.98 -9.10
C GLY A 332 2.13 35.20 -10.38
N ARG A 333 3.17 34.52 -10.86
CA ARG A 333 3.14 33.74 -12.09
C ARG A 333 2.95 32.25 -11.79
N ARG A 334 2.07 31.59 -12.54
CA ARG A 334 1.72 30.18 -12.30
C ARG A 334 2.36 29.26 -13.32
N PHE A 335 2.99 28.19 -12.85
CA PHE A 335 3.62 27.16 -13.68
C PHE A 335 3.04 25.80 -13.34
N ALA A 336 2.94 24.90 -14.31
CA ALA A 336 2.59 23.50 -14.03
C ALA A 336 3.66 22.86 -13.13
N GLN A 337 3.24 21.93 -12.26
CA GLN A 337 4.20 21.08 -11.55
C GLN A 337 5.06 20.30 -12.57
N PRO A 338 6.34 20.03 -12.26
CA PRO A 338 7.23 19.35 -13.20
C PRO A 338 6.71 18.00 -13.71
N ASP A 339 6.01 17.23 -12.87
CA ASP A 339 5.48 15.90 -13.19
C ASP A 339 3.99 15.90 -13.59
N ALA A 340 3.30 17.05 -13.60
CA ALA A 340 1.86 17.11 -13.84
C ALA A 340 1.45 16.52 -15.20
N LYS A 341 2.15 16.90 -16.27
CA LYS A 341 1.81 16.47 -17.63
C LYS A 341 1.95 14.95 -17.77
N ASP A 342 3.06 14.38 -17.32
CA ASP A 342 3.32 12.95 -17.44
C ASP A 342 2.31 12.13 -16.63
N VAL A 343 1.94 12.60 -15.43
CA VAL A 343 0.93 11.96 -14.58
C VAL A 343 -0.46 12.00 -15.22
N VAL A 344 -0.88 13.15 -15.78
CA VAL A 344 -2.17 13.28 -16.48
C VAL A 344 -2.26 12.31 -17.66
N LEU A 345 -1.20 12.25 -18.47
CA LEU A 345 -1.13 11.34 -19.61
C LEU A 345 -1.19 9.87 -19.17
N GLU A 346 -0.42 9.51 -18.15
CA GLU A 346 -0.33 8.14 -17.67
C GLU A 346 -1.63 7.67 -16.99
N LEU A 347 -2.26 8.49 -16.14
CA LEU A 347 -3.55 8.16 -15.53
C LEU A 347 -4.63 7.96 -16.60
N THR A 348 -4.64 8.79 -17.64
CA THR A 348 -5.55 8.61 -18.77
C THR A 348 -5.26 7.32 -19.53
N ARG A 349 -3.98 7.01 -19.80
CA ARG A 349 -3.56 5.76 -20.45
C ARG A 349 -3.98 4.52 -19.65
N ARG A 350 -4.01 4.64 -18.31
CA ARG A 350 -4.49 3.61 -17.38
C ARG A 350 -6.01 3.47 -17.36
N GLY A 351 -6.75 4.32 -18.08
CA GLY A 351 -8.19 4.24 -18.24
C GLY A 351 -9.00 5.07 -17.24
N TYR A 352 -8.35 5.94 -16.45
CA TYR A 352 -9.07 6.88 -15.58
C TYR A 352 -9.50 8.11 -16.36
N ARG A 353 -10.70 8.61 -16.05
CA ARG A 353 -11.14 9.93 -16.51
C ARG A 353 -10.68 10.97 -15.52
N LEU A 354 -10.29 12.15 -15.99
CA LEU A 354 -9.82 13.22 -15.12
C LEU A 354 -10.79 14.40 -15.15
N GLY A 355 -10.87 15.11 -14.02
CA GLY A 355 -11.64 16.33 -13.88
C GLY A 355 -10.92 17.35 -13.01
N ILE A 356 -11.38 18.60 -13.04
CA ILE A 356 -10.92 19.67 -12.16
C ILE A 356 -12.09 20.18 -11.35
N ILE A 357 -11.89 20.35 -10.04
CA ILE A 357 -12.77 21.13 -9.18
C ILE A 357 -11.88 22.13 -8.45
N SER A 358 -12.05 23.42 -8.72
CA SER A 358 -11.13 24.42 -8.17
C SER A 358 -11.84 25.66 -7.66
N ASN A 359 -11.39 26.13 -6.49
CA ASN A 359 -11.78 27.43 -5.97
C ASN A 359 -10.96 28.51 -6.69
N THR A 360 -11.60 29.28 -7.56
CA THR A 360 -10.95 30.33 -8.32
C THR A 360 -11.91 31.48 -8.60
N ILE A 361 -11.37 32.69 -8.72
CA ILE A 361 -12.14 33.90 -9.06
C ILE A 361 -12.28 34.11 -10.57
N THR A 362 -11.53 33.37 -11.38
CA THR A 362 -11.50 33.55 -12.84
C THR A 362 -12.19 32.42 -13.58
N GLU A 363 -12.75 32.74 -14.73
CA GLU A 363 -13.41 31.77 -15.62
C GLU A 363 -12.46 31.28 -16.72
N ARG A 364 -11.41 32.03 -17.06
CA ARG A 364 -10.60 31.84 -18.28
C ARG A 364 -9.21 31.23 -18.05
N GLU A 365 -8.53 31.59 -16.95
CA GLU A 365 -7.13 31.21 -16.72
C GLU A 365 -6.87 29.70 -16.78
N ILE A 366 -7.77 28.88 -16.21
CA ILE A 366 -7.61 27.42 -16.18
C ILE A 366 -7.90 26.80 -17.55
N PRO A 367 -9.03 27.08 -18.22
CA PRO A 367 -9.29 26.60 -19.58
C PRO A 367 -8.20 26.99 -20.59
N GLU A 368 -7.72 28.24 -20.58
CA GLU A 368 -6.66 28.71 -21.49
C GLU A 368 -5.35 27.97 -21.25
N TRP A 369 -4.95 27.82 -19.98
CA TRP A 369 -3.75 27.03 -19.63
C TRP A 369 -3.85 25.58 -20.12
N LEU A 370 -5.01 24.93 -19.94
CA LEU A 370 -5.21 23.57 -20.43
C LEU A 370 -5.10 23.48 -21.96
N GLU A 371 -5.51 24.52 -22.70
CA GLU A 371 -5.32 24.59 -24.16
C GLU A 371 -3.85 24.74 -24.52
N GLU A 372 -3.16 25.70 -23.91
CA GLU A 372 -1.74 26.01 -24.16
C GLU A 372 -0.83 24.80 -23.93
N ASP A 373 -1.05 24.05 -22.83
CA ASP A 373 -0.24 22.89 -22.48
C ASP A 373 -0.68 21.59 -23.18
N GLY A 374 -1.76 21.64 -23.95
CA GLY A 374 -2.37 20.49 -24.65
C GLY A 374 -3.04 19.50 -23.70
N LEU A 375 -3.46 19.94 -22.52
CA LEU A 375 -4.09 19.13 -21.47
C LEU A 375 -5.63 19.13 -21.54
N LYS A 376 -6.24 20.06 -22.27
CA LYS A 376 -7.71 20.17 -22.41
C LYS A 376 -8.41 18.85 -22.76
N PRO A 377 -7.92 18.00 -23.69
CA PRO A 377 -8.58 16.73 -24.01
C PRO A 377 -8.65 15.74 -22.84
N TYR A 378 -7.79 15.89 -21.84
CA TYR A 378 -7.69 14.97 -20.70
C TYR A 378 -8.60 15.35 -19.54
N PHE A 379 -9.09 16.61 -19.51
CA PHE A 379 -10.00 17.14 -18.49
C PHE A 379 -11.35 17.53 -19.10
N PRO A 380 -12.20 16.57 -19.49
CA PRO A 380 -13.52 16.85 -20.06
C PRO A 380 -14.49 17.53 -19.06
N THR A 381 -14.19 17.48 -17.76
CA THR A 381 -14.99 18.11 -16.70
C THR A 381 -14.12 19.11 -15.94
N VAL A 382 -14.49 20.39 -15.98
CA VAL A 382 -13.80 21.47 -15.25
C VAL A 382 -14.86 22.31 -14.54
N VAL A 383 -14.92 22.21 -13.21
CA VAL A 383 -15.83 22.95 -12.35
C VAL A 383 -15.06 24.02 -11.60
N LEU A 384 -15.37 25.28 -11.89
CA LEU A 384 -14.75 26.44 -11.25
C LEU A 384 -15.76 27.12 -10.36
N SER A 385 -15.38 27.47 -9.12
CA SER A 385 -16.28 28.19 -8.21
C SER A 385 -16.77 29.51 -8.80
N SER A 386 -15.96 30.22 -9.61
CA SER A 386 -16.32 31.46 -10.31
C SER A 386 -17.54 31.32 -11.22
N ILE A 387 -17.70 30.14 -11.83
CA ILE A 387 -18.80 29.84 -12.75
C ILE A 387 -19.97 29.23 -11.98
N PHE A 388 -19.69 28.30 -11.06
CA PHE A 388 -20.72 27.57 -10.33
C PHE A 388 -21.37 28.38 -9.20
N GLY A 389 -20.65 29.34 -8.63
CA GLY A 389 -21.11 30.22 -7.54
C GLY A 389 -21.00 29.64 -6.13
N ARG A 390 -20.64 28.36 -5.98
CA ARG A 390 -20.37 27.70 -4.68
C ARG A 390 -18.92 27.25 -4.61
N ARG A 391 -18.36 27.21 -3.40
CA ARG A 391 -16.94 26.91 -3.14
C ARG A 391 -16.75 25.66 -2.31
N LYS A 392 -15.57 25.03 -2.45
CA LYS A 392 -15.02 24.11 -1.45
C LYS A 392 -14.81 24.83 -0.11
N PRO A 393 -15.07 24.20 1.06
CA PRO A 393 -15.43 22.79 1.26
C PRO A 393 -16.91 22.43 1.02
N GLY A 394 -17.77 23.37 0.62
CA GLY A 394 -19.21 23.09 0.42
C GLY A 394 -19.44 21.90 -0.53
N PRO A 395 -20.25 20.90 -0.16
CA PRO A 395 -20.40 19.66 -0.92
C PRO A 395 -20.96 19.87 -2.33
N GLU A 396 -21.67 20.97 -2.58
CA GLU A 396 -22.37 21.23 -3.84
C GLU A 396 -21.42 21.29 -5.04
N ILE A 397 -20.22 21.87 -4.89
CA ILE A 397 -19.27 21.96 -6.00
C ILE A 397 -18.68 20.60 -6.38
N TYR A 398 -18.48 19.73 -5.37
CA TYR A 398 -18.00 18.36 -5.57
C TYR A 398 -19.06 17.51 -6.27
N LEU A 399 -20.30 17.60 -5.78
CA LEU A 399 -21.44 16.92 -6.39
C LEU A 399 -21.71 17.38 -7.82
N GLU A 400 -21.50 18.67 -8.12
CA GLU A 400 -21.57 19.18 -9.48
C GLU A 400 -20.48 18.58 -10.38
N GLY A 401 -19.25 18.45 -9.88
CA GLY A 401 -18.18 17.75 -10.59
C GLY A 401 -18.56 16.31 -10.94
N ALA A 402 -18.99 15.54 -9.94
CA ALA A 402 -19.43 14.16 -10.13
C ALA A 402 -20.59 14.06 -11.13
N ARG A 403 -21.58 14.97 -11.04
CA ARG A 403 -22.72 15.05 -11.95
C ARG A 403 -22.28 15.34 -13.39
N GLN A 404 -21.40 16.31 -13.62
CA GLN A 404 -20.89 16.63 -14.97
C GLN A 404 -20.04 15.50 -15.55
N ALA A 405 -19.31 14.76 -14.71
CA ALA A 405 -18.57 13.58 -15.14
C ALA A 405 -19.47 12.35 -15.33
N GLY A 406 -20.72 12.37 -14.85
CA GLY A 406 -21.67 11.27 -15.00
C GLY A 406 -21.33 10.06 -14.13
N VAL A 407 -20.74 10.28 -12.95
CA VAL A 407 -20.39 9.22 -12.00
C VAL A 407 -21.04 9.45 -10.64
N ALA A 408 -21.28 8.37 -9.89
CA ALA A 408 -21.66 8.48 -8.49
C ALA A 408 -20.48 9.01 -7.67
N PRO A 409 -20.69 9.82 -6.61
CA PRO A 409 -19.61 10.36 -5.78
C PRO A 409 -18.67 9.26 -5.23
N GLU A 410 -19.22 8.13 -4.79
CA GLU A 410 -18.48 6.95 -4.32
C GLU A 410 -17.50 6.35 -5.36
N LYS A 411 -17.65 6.70 -6.65
CA LYS A 411 -16.74 6.31 -7.74
C LYS A 411 -15.80 7.44 -8.16
N ALA A 412 -15.75 8.53 -7.42
CA ALA A 412 -14.86 9.65 -7.67
C ALA A 412 -13.77 9.72 -6.60
N ALA A 413 -12.54 9.98 -7.03
CA ALA A 413 -11.46 10.40 -6.16
C ALA A 413 -11.27 11.91 -6.24
N TYR A 414 -10.83 12.53 -5.14
CA TYR A 414 -10.44 13.92 -5.12
C TYR A 414 -9.00 14.09 -4.62
N VAL A 415 -8.21 14.91 -5.32
CA VAL A 415 -6.81 15.21 -4.99
C VAL A 415 -6.66 16.71 -4.79
N GLY A 416 -6.18 17.14 -3.62
CA GLY A 416 -5.94 18.55 -3.31
C GLY A 416 -4.87 18.74 -2.23
N ASP A 417 -4.58 19.98 -1.87
CA ASP A 417 -3.48 20.35 -0.96
C ASP A 417 -3.94 20.78 0.44
N ASN A 418 -5.24 20.99 0.66
CA ASN A 418 -5.74 21.61 1.87
C ASN A 418 -6.60 20.67 2.75
N PRO A 419 -6.20 20.35 3.99
CA PRO A 419 -6.94 19.44 4.86
C PRO A 419 -8.43 19.77 5.02
N SER A 420 -8.78 21.00 5.40
CA SER A 420 -10.20 21.36 5.57
C SER A 420 -10.95 21.45 4.23
N ARG A 421 -10.43 22.21 3.25
CA ARG A 421 -11.18 22.48 2.01
C ARG A 421 -11.33 21.24 1.16
N ASP A 422 -10.26 20.47 0.99
CA ASP A 422 -10.15 19.38 0.03
C ASP A 422 -10.50 18.03 0.66
N VAL A 423 -10.04 17.76 1.89
CA VAL A 423 -10.29 16.45 2.51
C VAL A 423 -11.69 16.36 3.10
N GLN A 424 -12.00 17.26 4.03
CA GLN A 424 -13.30 17.24 4.71
C GLN A 424 -14.44 17.46 3.69
N GLY A 425 -14.32 18.47 2.82
CA GLY A 425 -15.37 18.80 1.85
C GLY A 425 -15.68 17.67 0.85
N ALA A 426 -14.66 17.03 0.28
CA ALA A 426 -14.88 15.91 -0.63
C ALA A 426 -15.48 14.68 0.08
N ARG A 427 -15.06 14.42 1.32
CA ARG A 427 -15.60 13.32 2.15
C ARG A 427 -17.06 13.56 2.50
N GLU A 428 -17.45 14.78 2.88
CA GLU A 428 -18.85 15.16 3.12
C GLU A 428 -19.72 15.06 1.87
N ALA A 429 -19.13 15.29 0.68
CA ALA A 429 -19.80 15.07 -0.61
C ALA A 429 -19.95 13.59 -0.99
N GLY A 430 -19.40 12.66 -0.19
CA GLY A 430 -19.48 11.22 -0.42
C GLY A 430 -18.50 10.69 -1.44
N PHE A 431 -17.39 11.41 -1.70
CA PHE A 431 -16.36 10.91 -2.62
C PHE A 431 -15.74 9.63 -2.07
N GLY A 432 -15.54 8.65 -2.95
CA GLY A 432 -15.06 7.32 -2.57
C GLY A 432 -13.61 7.30 -2.08
N MET A 433 -12.83 8.31 -2.48
CA MET A 433 -11.42 8.43 -2.11
C MET A 433 -11.00 9.90 -2.07
N VAL A 434 -10.21 10.26 -1.06
CA VAL A 434 -9.64 11.60 -0.92
C VAL A 434 -8.15 11.53 -0.61
N ILE A 435 -7.36 12.21 -1.43
CA ILE A 435 -5.91 12.17 -1.42
C ILE A 435 -5.39 13.58 -1.15
N LEU A 436 -4.53 13.70 -0.15
CA LEU A 436 -3.91 14.96 0.24
C LEU A 436 -2.49 15.02 -0.32
N LEU A 437 -2.24 15.95 -1.24
CA LEU A 437 -0.90 16.31 -1.71
C LEU A 437 -0.35 17.40 -0.80
N LEU A 438 0.48 17.01 0.16
CA LEU A 438 0.99 17.94 1.16
C LEU A 438 2.42 17.54 1.51
N ASP A 439 3.32 18.53 1.52
CA ASP A 439 4.54 18.38 2.31
C ASP A 439 4.17 18.62 3.78
N PRO A 440 4.29 17.63 4.68
CA PRO A 440 3.97 17.81 6.09
C PRO A 440 4.79 18.92 6.78
N ALA A 441 5.94 19.30 6.21
CA ALA A 441 6.75 20.43 6.69
C ALA A 441 6.13 21.80 6.36
N GLU A 442 5.17 21.87 5.43
CA GLU A 442 4.51 23.07 4.94
C GLU A 442 3.02 23.13 5.36
N ALA A 443 2.59 22.24 6.26
CA ALA A 443 1.21 22.15 6.70
C ALA A 443 0.83 23.27 7.68
N ASP A 444 0.00 24.22 7.23
CA ASP A 444 -0.61 25.24 8.11
C ASP A 444 -1.65 24.65 9.08
N GLU A 445 -2.29 23.53 8.69
CA GLU A 445 -3.33 22.85 9.46
C GLU A 445 -2.92 21.39 9.78
N PRO A 446 -3.01 20.95 11.04
CA PRO A 446 -2.71 19.57 11.39
C PRO A 446 -3.79 18.61 10.88
N ILE A 447 -3.37 17.40 10.51
CA ILE A 447 -4.30 16.30 10.21
C ILE A 447 -4.91 15.78 11.52
N SER A 448 -6.23 15.77 11.59
CA SER A 448 -7.07 15.24 12.65
C SER A 448 -7.91 14.07 12.13
N ASP A 449 -8.68 13.42 13.00
CA ASP A 449 -9.62 12.37 12.58
C ASP A 449 -10.74 12.90 11.66
N GLU A 450 -11.08 14.19 11.75
CA GLU A 450 -12.15 14.83 10.98
C GLU A 450 -11.73 15.18 9.55
N ASN A 451 -10.44 15.46 9.31
CA ASN A 451 -9.88 15.81 8.00
C ASN A 451 -8.87 14.76 7.49
N LYS A 452 -8.99 13.50 7.95
CA LYS A 452 -8.08 12.42 7.58
C LYS A 452 -8.27 11.97 6.12
N PRO A 453 -7.24 12.10 5.25
CA PRO A 453 -7.30 11.59 3.89
C PRO A 453 -7.08 10.08 3.86
N ASP A 454 -7.47 9.44 2.76
CA ASP A 454 -7.20 8.02 2.54
C ASP A 454 -5.72 7.79 2.19
N TYR A 455 -5.10 8.74 1.47
CA TYR A 455 -3.66 8.77 1.20
C TYR A 455 -3.08 10.18 1.39
N VAL A 456 -1.84 10.23 1.86
CA VAL A 456 -1.01 11.44 1.83
C VAL A 456 0.16 11.20 0.87
N ILE A 457 0.31 12.06 -0.11
CA ILE A 457 1.36 11.98 -1.13
C ILE A 457 2.19 13.26 -1.14
N ARG A 458 3.43 13.18 -1.66
CA ARG A 458 4.35 14.33 -1.71
C ARG A 458 4.54 14.86 -3.13
N ARG A 459 4.29 14.04 -4.14
CA ARG A 459 4.38 14.40 -5.56
C ARG A 459 3.19 13.85 -6.31
N LEU A 460 2.80 14.50 -7.41
CA LEU A 460 1.71 14.00 -8.25
C LEU A 460 2.03 12.61 -8.81
N SER A 461 3.30 12.32 -9.09
CA SER A 461 3.74 11.00 -9.54
C SER A 461 3.45 9.85 -8.58
N ASP A 462 3.29 10.11 -7.28
CA ASP A 462 2.92 9.09 -6.30
C ASP A 462 1.47 8.59 -6.53
N LEU A 463 0.62 9.35 -7.23
CA LEU A 463 -0.71 8.88 -7.68
C LEU A 463 -0.63 7.63 -8.55
N LEU A 464 0.50 7.41 -9.24
CA LEU A 464 0.70 6.25 -10.09
C LEU A 464 0.91 4.97 -9.28
N ASP A 465 1.30 5.06 -8.01
CA ASP A 465 1.37 3.89 -7.13
C ASP A 465 -0.03 3.56 -6.55
N ILE A 466 -0.90 4.56 -6.46
CA ILE A 466 -2.27 4.43 -5.97
C ILE A 466 -3.21 3.90 -7.05
N PHE A 467 -3.10 4.40 -8.29
CA PHE A 467 -4.04 4.13 -9.38
C PHE A 467 -3.42 3.21 -10.47
N PRO A 468 -3.53 1.88 -10.37
CA PRO A 468 -2.99 0.95 -11.36
C PRO A 468 -3.82 0.95 -12.67
N PRO A 469 -3.29 0.40 -13.78
CA PRO A 469 -4.07 0.25 -15.02
C PRO A 469 -5.41 -0.48 -14.78
N ARG A 470 -6.51 0.11 -15.26
CA ARG A 470 -7.81 -0.57 -15.33
C ARG A 470 -7.73 -1.69 -16.37
N GLN A 471 -8.27 -2.87 -16.06
CA GLN A 471 -8.48 -3.88 -17.10
C GLN A 471 -9.40 -3.30 -18.18
N PRO A 472 -9.16 -3.56 -19.48
CA PRO A 472 -10.04 -3.07 -20.53
C PRO A 472 -11.46 -3.56 -20.24
N VAL A 473 -12.40 -2.63 -20.19
CA VAL A 473 -13.83 -2.95 -20.13
C VAL A 473 -14.11 -3.82 -21.35
N GLN A 474 -14.47 -5.10 -21.13
CA GLN A 474 -15.05 -5.90 -22.20
C GLN A 474 -16.35 -5.22 -22.60
N THR A 475 -16.31 -4.41 -23.66
CA THR A 475 -17.50 -4.01 -24.38
C THR A 475 -18.06 -5.29 -24.99
N ASN A 476 -19.09 -5.86 -24.36
CA ASN A 476 -19.86 -6.92 -25.01
C ASN A 476 -20.45 -6.36 -26.31
N PRO A 477 -20.33 -7.07 -27.44
CA PRO A 477 -20.86 -6.64 -28.73
C PRO A 477 -22.39 -6.57 -28.76
#